data_AF-A0A4Y2DKV5-F1
#
_entry.id   AF-A0A4Y2DKV5-F1
#
_cell.length_a   1.000
_cell.length_b   1.000
_cell.length_c   1.000
_cell.angle_alpha   90.00
_cell.angle_beta   90.00
_cell.angle_gamma   90.00
#
_symmetry.space_group_name_H-M   'P 1'
#
loop_
_entity.id
_entity.type
_entity.pdbx_description
1 polymer ?
#
loop_
_entity_poly.entity_id
_entity_poly.type
_entity_poly.pdbx_seq_one_letter_code
_entity_poly.pdbx_strand_id
1 'polypeptide(L)'
;MVLPKITDFSPATRLDVSNLKIPENIQLADETFYTPQKVDPLLGCELFFEFIKPDKIRLNDSRLNLQDTCFGYIVAGSTEPIFQINNATSHCFMSRGVDTLDKTLRPFWEIENVTCDSSPISEELNYCNEHYEKTHYRNSEGRYVVQMPFKPEIKKISLGDSYQMASKRLYNL
;
A
#
# COMPACT_ATOMS: atom_id res chain seq x y z
N MET A 1 -12.77 1.03 10.84
CA MET A 1 -13.32 2.19 10.08
C MET A 1 -13.89 1.71 8.75
N VAL A 2 -15.13 2.05 8.42
CA VAL A 2 -15.71 1.79 7.09
C VAL A 2 -15.79 3.12 6.36
N LEU A 3 -15.05 3.27 5.26
CA LEU A 3 -15.16 4.44 4.40
C LEU A 3 -16.54 4.43 3.71
N PRO A 4 -17.40 5.45 3.91
CA PRO A 4 -18.74 5.44 3.34
C PRO A 4 -18.72 5.58 1.80
N LYS A 5 -17.60 6.03 1.23
CA LYS A 5 -17.42 6.22 -0.21
C LYS A 5 -15.96 5.99 -0.58
N ILE A 6 -15.72 5.08 -1.53
CA ILE A 6 -14.37 4.71 -1.98
C ILE A 6 -13.99 5.44 -3.26
N THR A 7 -14.95 5.66 -4.16
CA THR A 7 -14.74 6.30 -5.47
C THR A 7 -15.65 7.49 -5.68
N ASP A 8 -15.14 8.45 -6.45
CA ASP A 8 -15.88 9.57 -7.01
C ASP A 8 -16.17 9.33 -8.51
N PHE A 9 -16.72 10.35 -9.19
CA PHE A 9 -16.91 10.27 -10.64
C PHE A 9 -15.58 10.02 -11.37
N SER A 10 -15.59 9.05 -12.29
CA SER A 10 -14.49 8.71 -13.17
C SER A 10 -14.96 8.79 -14.63
N PRO A 11 -14.24 9.51 -15.51
CA PRO A 11 -13.22 10.51 -15.17
C PRO A 11 -13.81 11.66 -14.34
N ALA A 12 -12.97 12.40 -13.61
CA ALA A 12 -13.43 13.54 -12.80
C ALA A 12 -14.03 14.68 -13.65
N THR A 13 -13.56 14.82 -14.88
CA THR A 13 -14.03 15.79 -15.86
C THR A 13 -14.20 15.13 -17.22
N ARG A 14 -15.08 15.67 -18.06
CA ARG A 14 -15.27 15.16 -19.42
C ARG A 14 -13.98 15.29 -20.23
N LEU A 15 -13.60 14.21 -20.92
CA LEU A 15 -12.44 14.17 -21.82
C LEU A 15 -12.87 14.55 -23.23
N ASP A 16 -12.06 15.34 -23.93
CA ASP A 16 -12.23 15.55 -25.37
C ASP A 16 -11.60 14.36 -26.12
N VAL A 17 -12.46 13.63 -26.81
CA VAL A 17 -12.08 12.44 -27.59
C VAL A 17 -12.24 12.64 -29.09
N SER A 18 -12.46 13.87 -29.55
CA SER A 18 -12.72 14.17 -30.98
C SER A 18 -11.57 13.74 -31.90
N ASN A 19 -10.33 13.75 -31.39
CA ASN A 19 -9.12 13.38 -32.12
C ASN A 19 -8.68 11.92 -31.91
N LEU A 20 -9.41 11.15 -31.09
CA LEU A 20 -9.12 9.74 -30.84
C LEU A 20 -9.62 8.90 -32.01
N LYS A 21 -8.69 8.36 -32.81
CA LYS A 21 -9.02 7.44 -33.91
C LYS A 21 -9.04 6.01 -33.37
N ILE A 22 -10.17 5.63 -32.79
CA ILE A 22 -10.42 4.25 -32.37
C ILE A 22 -10.83 3.46 -33.62
N PRO A 23 -10.19 2.30 -33.92
CA PRO A 23 -10.59 1.48 -35.06
C PRO A 23 -12.03 0.97 -34.93
N GLU A 24 -12.79 0.96 -36.03
CA GLU A 24 -14.22 0.59 -36.04
C GLU A 24 -14.50 -0.85 -35.58
N ASN A 25 -13.51 -1.73 -35.69
CA ASN A 25 -13.61 -3.14 -35.31
C ASN A 25 -13.33 -3.40 -33.81
N ILE A 26 -13.16 -2.35 -33.01
CA ILE A 26 -12.85 -2.46 -31.58
C ILE A 26 -14.10 -2.22 -30.75
N GLN A 27 -14.42 -3.20 -29.90
CA GLN A 27 -15.43 -3.04 -28.86
C GLN A 27 -14.77 -2.54 -27.57
N LEU A 28 -15.17 -1.35 -27.12
CA LEU A 28 -14.74 -0.82 -25.84
C LEU A 28 -15.48 -1.49 -24.69
N ALA A 29 -14.80 -1.67 -23.55
CA ALA A 29 -15.45 -2.11 -22.32
C ALA A 29 -16.43 -1.04 -21.76
N ASP A 30 -16.18 0.24 -22.08
CA ASP A 30 -17.02 1.38 -21.73
C ASP A 30 -17.04 2.37 -22.90
N GLU A 31 -18.14 2.41 -23.64
CA GLU A 31 -18.34 3.34 -24.77
C GLU A 31 -18.43 4.81 -24.32
N THR A 32 -18.65 5.04 -23.03
CA THR A 32 -18.84 6.35 -22.41
C THR A 32 -17.67 6.77 -21.51
N PHE A 33 -16.52 6.10 -21.61
CA PHE A 33 -15.32 6.32 -20.77
C PHE A 33 -14.84 7.77 -20.66
N TYR A 34 -15.23 8.63 -21.59
CA TYR A 34 -14.90 10.04 -21.63
C TYR A 34 -15.85 10.95 -20.85
N THR A 35 -16.96 10.42 -20.33
CA THR A 35 -17.99 11.16 -19.60
C THR A 35 -17.92 10.84 -18.10
N PRO A 36 -17.92 11.84 -17.20
CA PRO A 36 -17.90 11.59 -15.76
C PRO A 36 -19.07 10.73 -15.30
N GLN A 37 -18.77 9.55 -14.76
CA GLN A 37 -19.77 8.61 -14.27
C GLN A 37 -19.33 7.91 -12.99
N LYS A 38 -20.28 7.36 -12.23
CA LYS A 38 -19.95 6.64 -11.00
C LYS A 38 -19.28 5.33 -11.37
N VAL A 39 -18.34 4.89 -10.54
CA VAL A 39 -17.77 3.55 -10.66
C VAL A 39 -18.80 2.55 -10.16
N ASP A 40 -19.16 1.58 -11.00
CA ASP A 40 -20.15 0.54 -10.68
C ASP A 40 -19.51 -0.60 -9.86
N PRO A 41 -18.63 -1.48 -10.43
CA PRO A 41 -17.85 -2.43 -9.64
C PRO A 41 -16.44 -1.93 -9.33
N LEU A 42 -15.98 -2.22 -8.11
CA LEU A 42 -14.57 -2.18 -7.74
C LEU A 42 -13.99 -3.58 -7.81
N LEU A 43 -12.94 -3.76 -8.62
CA LEU A 43 -12.28 -5.05 -8.81
C LEU A 43 -10.98 -5.09 -7.99
N GLY A 44 -10.75 -6.20 -7.29
CA GLY A 44 -9.52 -6.45 -6.56
C GLY A 44 -8.32 -6.62 -7.48
N CYS A 45 -7.14 -6.21 -7.03
CA CYS A 45 -5.90 -6.28 -7.83
C CYS A 45 -5.45 -7.72 -8.11
N GLU A 46 -5.88 -8.68 -7.29
CA GLU A 46 -5.62 -10.10 -7.46
C GLU A 46 -6.18 -10.66 -8.77
N LEU A 47 -7.24 -10.05 -9.32
CA LEU A 47 -7.87 -10.44 -10.58
C LEU A 47 -7.26 -9.73 -11.80
N PHE A 48 -6.32 -8.80 -11.60
CA PHE A 48 -5.79 -7.95 -12.66
C PHE A 48 -5.23 -8.75 -13.84
N PHE A 49 -4.41 -9.76 -13.54
CA PHE A 49 -3.77 -10.60 -14.55
C PHE A 49 -4.72 -11.63 -15.18
N GLU A 50 -5.88 -11.88 -14.58
CA GLU A 50 -6.90 -12.77 -15.14
C GLU A 50 -7.73 -12.08 -16.22
N PHE A 51 -7.94 -10.76 -16.09
CA PHE A 51 -8.79 -9.99 -16.99
C PHE A 51 -8.03 -9.35 -18.15
N ILE A 52 -6.75 -9.03 -17.96
CA ILE A 52 -5.94 -8.42 -19.02
C ILE A 52 -5.55 -9.45 -20.09
N LYS A 53 -5.71 -9.07 -21.35
CA LYS A 53 -5.34 -9.90 -22.51
C LYS A 53 -4.05 -9.40 -23.16
N PRO A 54 -3.38 -10.22 -24.00
CA PRO A 54 -2.10 -9.83 -24.58
C PRO A 54 -2.20 -8.70 -25.61
N ASP A 55 -3.37 -8.45 -26.21
CA ASP A 55 -3.47 -7.46 -27.29
C ASP A 55 -3.50 -6.02 -26.79
N LYS A 56 -2.77 -5.16 -27.51
CA LYS A 56 -2.60 -3.75 -27.19
C LYS A 56 -2.41 -2.93 -28.45
N ILE A 57 -3.20 -1.86 -28.57
CA ILE A 57 -3.17 -0.97 -29.74
C ILE A 57 -2.80 0.43 -29.27
N ARG A 58 -1.73 1.00 -29.82
CA ARG A 58 -1.35 2.39 -29.53
C ARG A 58 -2.13 3.36 -30.42
N LEU A 59 -2.70 4.40 -29.83
CA LEU A 59 -3.54 5.37 -30.55
C LEU A 59 -2.70 6.58 -30.99
N ASN A 60 -2.73 6.91 -32.29
CA ASN A 60 -2.27 8.18 -32.90
C ASN A 60 -1.00 8.85 -32.31
N ASP A 61 0.10 8.11 -32.10
CA ASP A 61 1.33 8.59 -31.44
C ASP A 61 1.11 9.32 -30.10
N SER A 62 -0.06 9.11 -29.50
CA SER A 62 -0.44 9.65 -28.21
C SER A 62 0.08 8.75 -27.09
N ARG A 63 0.04 9.27 -25.87
CA ARG A 63 0.33 8.49 -24.66
C ARG A 63 -0.83 7.54 -24.29
N LEU A 64 -1.83 7.38 -25.16
CA LEU A 64 -2.98 6.51 -24.96
C LEU A 64 -2.82 5.19 -25.71
N ASN A 65 -3.28 4.13 -25.06
CA ASN A 65 -3.30 2.78 -25.60
C ASN A 65 -4.67 2.17 -25.32
N LEU A 66 -5.15 1.37 -26.26
CA LEU A 66 -6.21 0.41 -26.02
C LEU A 66 -5.57 -0.87 -25.49
N GLN A 67 -6.07 -1.36 -24.36
CA GLN A 67 -5.65 -2.61 -23.76
C GLN A 67 -6.83 -3.58 -23.83
N ASP A 68 -6.64 -4.73 -24.48
CA ASP A 68 -7.68 -5.75 -24.53
C ASP A 68 -7.87 -6.38 -23.13
N THR A 69 -9.12 -6.65 -22.78
CA THR A 69 -9.52 -7.31 -21.54
C THR A 69 -10.66 -8.29 -21.80
N CYS A 70 -11.03 -9.11 -20.81
CA CYS A 70 -12.21 -9.96 -20.89
C CYS A 70 -13.54 -9.18 -21.06
N PHE A 71 -13.57 -7.88 -20.76
CA PHE A 71 -14.76 -7.03 -20.88
C PHE A 71 -14.81 -6.19 -22.17
N GLY A 72 -13.77 -6.28 -23.01
CA GLY A 72 -13.54 -5.38 -24.15
C GLY A 72 -12.30 -4.51 -23.96
N TYR A 73 -12.00 -3.65 -24.92
CA TYR A 73 -10.83 -2.79 -24.85
C TYR A 73 -11.05 -1.63 -23.86
N ILE A 74 -10.09 -1.42 -22.98
CA ILE A 74 -10.04 -0.24 -22.09
C ILE A 74 -9.08 0.80 -22.67
N VAL A 75 -9.35 2.08 -22.41
CA VAL A 75 -8.43 3.17 -22.76
C VAL A 75 -7.51 3.44 -21.57
N ALA A 76 -6.21 3.26 -21.77
CA ALA A 76 -5.19 3.45 -20.73
C ALA A 76 -4.11 4.45 -21.19
N GLY A 77 -3.72 5.36 -20.30
CA GLY A 77 -2.65 6.32 -20.57
C GLY A 77 -2.93 7.69 -19.98
N SER A 78 -2.24 8.70 -20.50
CA SER A 78 -2.36 10.08 -20.04
C SER A 78 -2.75 11.02 -21.17
N THR A 79 -3.84 11.76 -20.97
CA THR A 79 -4.19 12.93 -21.77
C THR A 79 -3.51 14.17 -21.19
N GLU A 80 -2.97 15.04 -22.03
CA GLU A 80 -2.66 16.42 -21.60
C GLU A 80 -4.00 17.10 -21.23
N PRO A 81 -4.14 17.73 -20.06
CA PRO A 81 -5.34 18.49 -19.76
C PRO A 81 -5.46 19.67 -20.73
N ILE A 82 -6.51 19.68 -21.55
CA ILE A 82 -6.78 20.72 -22.56
C ILE A 82 -7.06 22.08 -21.92
N PHE A 83 -7.35 22.11 -20.61
CA PHE A 83 -7.49 23.33 -19.84
C PHE A 83 -6.68 23.22 -18.57
N GLN A 84 -5.80 24.21 -18.34
CA GLN A 84 -5.37 24.55 -16.99
C GLN A 84 -6.63 24.95 -16.20
N ILE A 85 -7.30 23.97 -15.59
CA ILE A 85 -8.35 24.26 -14.63
C ILE A 85 -7.62 24.87 -13.44
N ASN A 86 -7.66 26.20 -13.35
CA ASN A 86 -7.10 27.01 -12.27
C ASN A 86 -7.66 26.66 -10.87
N ASN A 87 -8.42 25.57 -10.71
CA ASN A 87 -9.04 25.09 -9.48
C ASN A 87 -9.12 23.55 -9.38
N ALA A 88 -8.28 22.79 -10.08
CA ALA A 88 -8.15 21.36 -9.77
C ALA A 88 -7.36 21.24 -8.46
N THR A 89 -8.05 21.05 -7.34
CA THR A 89 -7.40 20.74 -6.06
C THR A 89 -6.75 19.37 -6.17
N SER A 90 -5.50 19.35 -6.64
CA SER A 90 -4.65 18.18 -6.53
C SER A 90 -4.36 18.00 -5.04
N HIS A 91 -5.07 17.08 -4.40
CA HIS A 91 -4.83 16.71 -3.01
C HIS A 91 -3.57 15.85 -2.97
N CYS A 92 -2.41 16.49 -2.90
CA CYS A 92 -1.16 15.85 -2.55
C CYS A 92 -1.05 15.84 -1.03
N PHE A 93 -1.28 14.69 -0.39
CA PHE A 93 -0.98 14.50 1.02
C PHE A 93 0.54 14.32 1.19
N MET A 94 1.25 15.44 1.24
CA MET A 94 2.67 15.46 1.56
C MET A 94 2.85 15.68 3.05
N SER A 95 3.10 14.60 3.79
CA SER A 95 3.53 14.67 5.19
C SER A 95 4.96 15.24 5.24
N ARG A 96 5.10 16.57 5.31
CA ARG A 96 6.35 17.20 5.75
C ARG A 96 6.50 16.90 7.24
N GLY A 97 7.47 16.05 7.59
CA GLY A 97 7.80 15.68 8.96
C GLY A 97 8.29 16.89 9.76
N VAL A 98 7.36 17.69 10.29
CA VAL A 98 7.61 18.65 11.37
C VAL A 98 7.24 18.01 12.71
N ASP A 99 6.34 17.02 12.68
CA ASP A 99 6.10 16.07 13.75
C ASP A 99 6.76 14.73 13.42
N THR A 100 7.38 14.09 14.43
CA THR A 100 7.99 12.75 14.29
C THR A 100 6.98 11.83 13.61
N LEU A 101 7.38 11.11 12.57
CA LEU A 101 6.57 10.12 11.84
C LEU A 101 5.62 9.32 12.74
N ASP A 102 6.09 8.98 13.95
CA ASP A 102 5.34 8.37 15.05
C ASP A 102 4.01 9.07 15.41
N LYS A 103 3.98 10.41 15.52
CA LYS A 103 2.77 11.19 15.85
C LYS A 103 1.74 11.20 14.72
N THR A 104 2.17 11.02 13.48
CA THR A 104 1.27 10.98 12.31
C THR A 104 0.80 9.55 12.03
N LEU A 105 1.68 8.56 12.18
CA LEU A 105 1.36 7.14 11.99
C LEU A 105 0.51 6.56 13.12
N ARG A 106 0.75 6.98 14.37
CA ARG A 106 0.02 6.44 15.51
C ARG A 106 -1.50 6.65 15.39
N PRO A 107 -2.03 7.86 15.10
CA PRO A 107 -3.45 8.05 14.84
C PRO A 107 -3.93 7.23 13.64
N PHE A 108 -3.14 7.17 12.56
CA PHE A 108 -3.50 6.38 11.38
C PHE A 108 -3.71 4.89 11.71
N TRP A 109 -2.82 4.29 12.50
CA TRP A 109 -2.95 2.90 12.97
C TRP A 109 -4.00 2.72 14.07
N GLU A 110 -4.19 3.71 14.94
CA GLU A 110 -5.27 3.69 15.95
C GLU A 110 -6.66 3.75 15.30
N ILE A 111 -6.81 4.41 14.16
CA ILE A 111 -8.08 4.49 13.42
C ILE A 111 -8.37 3.18 12.64
N GLU A 112 -7.32 2.49 12.15
CA GLU A 112 -7.46 1.17 11.49
C GLU A 112 -7.62 0.01 12.47
N ASN A 113 -7.06 0.13 13.68
CA ASN A 113 -7.31 -0.82 14.74
C ASN A 113 -8.80 -0.80 15.11
N VAL A 114 -9.44 -1.96 15.03
CA VAL A 114 -10.72 -2.19 15.71
C VAL A 114 -10.47 -1.82 17.17
N THR A 115 -11.24 -0.88 17.71
CA THR A 115 -11.27 -0.64 19.15
C THR A 115 -11.68 -1.96 19.78
N CYS A 116 -10.71 -2.76 20.23
CA CYS A 116 -10.94 -3.68 21.32
C CYS A 116 -11.29 -2.76 22.48
N ASP A 117 -12.58 -2.45 22.61
CA ASP A 117 -13.14 -1.87 23.82
C ASP A 117 -12.54 -2.68 24.95
N SER A 118 -11.68 -2.01 25.73
CA SER A 118 -10.91 -2.49 26.86
C SER A 118 -11.36 -3.88 27.32
N SER A 119 -10.79 -4.93 26.71
CA SER A 119 -10.87 -6.23 27.36
C SER A 119 -10.20 -6.03 28.72
N PRO A 120 -10.80 -6.52 29.82
CA PRO A 120 -10.14 -6.45 31.11
C PRO A 120 -8.74 -7.03 30.92
N ILE A 121 -7.73 -6.24 31.27
CA ILE A 121 -6.32 -6.60 31.10
C ILE A 121 -6.15 -7.97 31.75
N SER A 122 -6.08 -9.02 30.93
CA SER A 122 -6.02 -10.38 31.43
C SER A 122 -4.66 -10.58 32.08
N GLU A 123 -4.55 -11.50 33.02
CA GLU A 123 -3.26 -11.82 33.64
C GLU A 123 -2.22 -12.24 32.57
N GLU A 124 -2.68 -12.90 31.50
CA GLU A 124 -1.86 -13.26 30.35
C GLU A 124 -1.39 -12.05 29.55
N LEU A 125 -2.25 -11.06 29.34
CA LEU A 125 -1.88 -9.82 28.64
C LEU A 125 -0.85 -9.02 29.45
N ASN A 126 -1.04 -8.92 30.77
CA ASN A 126 -0.04 -8.32 31.66
C ASN A 126 1.29 -9.05 31.61
N TYR A 127 1.27 -10.38 31.73
CA TYR A 127 2.47 -11.19 31.62
C TYR A 127 3.19 -10.99 30.28
N CYS A 128 2.47 -10.97 29.16
CA CYS A 128 3.03 -10.72 27.84
C CYS A 128 3.66 -9.33 27.72
N ASN A 129 2.99 -8.29 28.21
CA ASN A 129 3.51 -6.92 28.18
C ASN A 129 4.76 -6.77 29.05
N GLU A 130 4.73 -7.27 30.30
CA GLU A 130 5.90 -7.26 31.19
C GLU A 130 7.07 -8.05 30.60
N HIS A 131 6.79 -9.21 30.00
CA HIS A 131 7.80 -10.01 29.33
C HIS A 131 8.41 -9.26 28.14
N TYR A 132 7.57 -8.61 27.33
CA TYR A 132 8.01 -7.83 26.18
C TYR A 132 8.89 -6.65 26.62
N GLU A 133 8.44 -5.81 27.55
CA GLU A 133 9.22 -4.67 28.04
C GLU A 133 10.57 -5.10 28.66
N LYS A 134 10.58 -6.24 29.36
CA LYS A 134 11.81 -6.79 29.95
C LYS A 134 12.80 -7.31 28.90
N THR A 135 12.30 -7.88 27.80
CA THR A 135 13.13 -8.56 26.79
C THR A 135 13.40 -7.73 25.54
N HIS A 136 12.60 -6.68 25.29
CA HIS A 136 12.63 -5.83 24.12
C HIS A 136 12.52 -4.37 24.55
N TYR A 137 13.61 -3.63 24.44
CA TYR A 137 13.61 -2.21 24.78
C TYR A 137 14.63 -1.43 23.97
N ARG A 138 14.54 -0.11 24.01
CA ARG A 138 15.51 0.79 23.39
C ARG A 138 16.44 1.34 24.48
N ASN A 139 17.75 1.16 24.31
CA ASN A 139 18.72 1.66 25.28
C ASN A 139 18.88 3.20 25.18
N SER A 140 19.64 3.80 26.11
CA SER A 140 19.89 5.25 26.15
C SER A 140 20.62 5.80 24.91
N GLU A 141 21.29 4.94 24.15
CA GLU A 141 21.95 5.29 22.87
C GLU A 141 21.01 5.15 21.67
N GLY A 142 19.74 4.79 21.89
CA GLY A 142 18.75 4.64 20.84
C GLY A 142 18.82 3.34 20.05
N ARG A 143 19.56 2.33 20.51
CA ARG A 143 19.64 0.99 19.89
C ARG A 143 18.58 0.06 20.46
N TYR A 144 18.01 -0.79 19.61
CA TYR A 144 17.11 -1.85 20.06
C TYR A 144 17.91 -2.99 20.71
N VAL A 145 17.49 -3.36 21.91
CA VAL A 145 17.97 -4.52 22.64
C VAL A 145 16.87 -5.55 22.63
N VAL A 146 17.18 -6.73 22.07
CA VAL A 146 16.28 -7.87 21.98
C VAL A 146 16.97 -9.06 22.64
N GLN A 147 16.37 -9.58 23.70
CA GLN A 147 16.87 -10.75 24.40
C GLN A 147 16.50 -12.01 23.60
N MET A 148 17.51 -12.83 23.29
CA MET A 148 17.25 -14.14 22.66
C MET A 148 16.46 -15.05 23.61
N PRO A 149 15.36 -15.67 23.15
CA PRO A 149 14.58 -16.59 23.96
C PRO A 149 15.31 -17.92 24.09
N PHE A 150 15.96 -18.14 25.23
CA PHE A 150 16.52 -19.44 25.59
C PHE A 150 15.53 -20.20 26.49
N LYS A 151 15.39 -21.50 26.24
CA LYS A 151 14.62 -22.35 27.16
C LYS A 151 15.33 -22.40 28.53
N PRO A 152 14.60 -22.52 29.64
CA PRO A 152 15.20 -22.53 30.99
C PRO A 152 16.26 -23.61 31.17
N GLU A 153 16.14 -24.74 30.46
CA GLU A 153 17.08 -25.85 30.54
C GLU A 153 18.44 -25.52 29.92
N ILE A 154 18.51 -24.56 29.00
CA ILE A 154 19.78 -24.11 28.39
C ILE A 154 20.71 -23.49 29.43
N LYS A 155 20.18 -22.89 30.51
CA LYS A 155 21.01 -22.41 31.62
C LYS A 155 21.78 -23.53 32.34
N LYS A 156 21.34 -24.79 32.21
CA LYS A 156 22.02 -25.98 32.75
C LYS A 156 23.03 -26.57 31.76
N ILE A 157 23.01 -26.12 30.50
CA ILE A 157 23.93 -26.58 29.45
C ILE A 157 25.09 -25.59 29.41
N SER A 158 26.28 -26.03 29.80
CA SER A 158 27.50 -25.26 29.59
C SER A 158 27.85 -25.30 28.10
N LEU A 159 27.60 -24.21 27.38
CA LEU A 159 27.87 -24.08 25.94
C LEU A 159 29.36 -23.93 25.60
N GLY A 160 30.25 -23.95 26.61
CA GLY A 160 31.68 -23.69 26.44
C GLY A 160 31.99 -22.27 25.95
N ASP A 161 33.28 -21.95 25.76
CA ASP A 161 33.72 -20.66 25.26
C ASP A 161 33.86 -20.68 23.73
N SER A 162 32.75 -20.40 23.04
CA SER A 162 32.72 -20.29 21.56
C SER A 162 32.96 -18.87 21.05
N TYR A 163 33.11 -17.89 21.96
CA TYR A 163 33.20 -16.47 21.61
C TYR A 163 34.42 -16.17 20.74
N GLN A 164 35.59 -16.71 21.12
CA GLN A 164 36.84 -16.51 20.38
C GLN A 164 36.76 -17.02 18.94
N MET A 165 36.12 -18.18 18.74
CA MET A 165 35.97 -18.76 17.41
C MET A 165 34.96 -18.00 16.55
N ALA A 166 33.83 -17.58 17.13
CA ALA A 166 32.83 -16.78 16.43
C ALA A 166 33.39 -15.40 16.04
N SER A 167 34.13 -14.74 16.95
CA SER A 167 34.77 -13.45 16.70
C SER A 167 35.79 -13.54 15.56
N LYS A 168 36.65 -14.56 15.56
CA LYS A 168 37.62 -14.78 14.46
C LYS A 168 36.91 -15.00 13.12
N ARG A 169 35.77 -15.70 13.08
CA ARG A 169 35.01 -15.89 11.83
C ARG A 169 34.40 -14.59 11.33
N LEU A 170 33.85 -13.76 12.23
CA LEU A 170 33.21 -12.50 11.88
C LEU A 170 34.21 -11.47 11.30
N TYR A 171 35.40 -11.35 11.90
CA TYR A 171 36.42 -10.41 11.43
C TYR A 171 37.18 -10.88 10.16
N ASN A 172 36.95 -12.11 9.71
CA ASN A 172 37.49 -12.66 8.48
C ASN A 172 36.43 -12.82 7.37
N LEU A 173 35.24 -12.21 7.54
CA LEU A 173 34.25 -11.97 6.48
C LEU A 173 34.57 -10.64 5.79
#